data_AF-A0A930K093-F1
#
_entry.id   AF-A0A930K093-F1
#
_cell.length_a   1.000
_cell.length_b   1.000
_cell.length_c   1.000
_cell.angle_alpha   90.00
_cell.angle_beta   90.00
_cell.angle_gamma   90.00
#
_symmetry.space_group_name_H-M   'P 1'
#
loop_
_entity.id
_entity.type
_entity.pdbx_description
1 polymer ?
#
loop_
_entity_poly.entity_id
_entity_poly.type
_entity_poly.pdbx_seq_one_letter_code
_entity_poly.pdbx_strand_id
1 'polypeptide(L)'
;MKANKLLIYLLLALPALFLQSCQTEEENVFGKPYSERMDEFLKKAQETLVASQYGWALDYYPQRYQAYGGVAYTIKFTKDNAIVRYENNPDDGEVKSLYKMKEDDGPVLSFDTYNTFLHIYATPKNGEYLGKEGDFEFVIDSIGADRIKIHGKRSLNTMYLRKLSGEASEYIEKVTELTNLFVFSDVALSIGGKPYTLVITDKNNRQLAIYDGDKIVAESAYAFTDKGIRLYEPITLNGVQLYDLTLDKATAKFTGTGVESTASNVDVNLIANMIGAINASNGEKTITKTIPYLNKLDISCDASWVHLSKDGDKLTIKVDANPIATNARGAKLKISNGIKEAQVQIMQFDLSALMGTYELTMNSYVSKDGKMGFFDNTRTARLRYVGSGANRKFYLNVHSAYGSDYVFPLTYVASANAFLMQGGQKVMTFQGNNVSYNIGNAFNIDEKSGTGTGTGAYNLISFTIADNGDISASLCGPLFSIINGQVQYTGLTTERIILWAYTGEPFTSENLAGWWDKWTNPVITKRASTSSSAKPSILPEESFDNTESVLMPQYLPNRVARFDVDWNSFLTTSTASQVKLNK
;
A
#
# COMPACT_ATOMS: atom_id res chain seq x y z
N MET A 1 -47.04 31.38 82.20
CA MET A 1 -45.58 31.17 82.38
C MET A 1 -44.87 32.51 82.22
N LYS A 2 -44.09 32.95 83.22
CA LYS A 2 -43.27 34.18 83.12
C LYS A 2 -42.11 33.90 82.16
N ALA A 3 -42.10 34.51 80.98
CA ALA A 3 -40.97 34.42 80.06
C ALA A 3 -39.73 35.02 80.74
N ASN A 4 -38.72 34.19 80.98
CA ASN A 4 -37.52 34.57 81.69
C ASN A 4 -36.69 35.48 80.77
N LYS A 5 -36.60 36.78 81.07
CA LYS A 5 -35.90 37.78 80.23
C LYS A 5 -34.44 37.37 79.93
N LEU A 6 -33.83 36.57 80.80
CA LEU A 6 -32.50 35.98 80.64
C LEU A 6 -32.37 35.14 79.35
N LEU A 7 -33.44 34.42 78.98
CA LEU A 7 -33.46 33.52 77.81
C LEU A 7 -33.53 34.30 76.49
N ILE A 8 -34.14 35.48 76.49
CA ILE A 8 -34.21 36.38 75.32
C ILE A 8 -32.87 37.08 75.09
N TYR A 9 -32.20 37.53 76.16
CA TYR A 9 -30.85 38.12 76.02
C TYR A 9 -29.81 37.08 75.57
N LEU A 10 -29.94 35.82 76.02
CA LEU A 10 -29.08 34.73 75.55
C LEU A 10 -29.32 34.38 74.07
N LEU A 11 -30.58 34.44 73.62
CA LEU A 11 -30.94 34.20 72.21
C LEU A 11 -30.48 35.33 71.26
N LEU A 12 -30.42 36.57 71.76
CA LEU A 12 -29.91 37.73 71.01
C LEU A 12 -28.39 37.84 70.98
N ALA A 13 -27.68 37.21 71.93
CA ALA A 13 -26.21 37.16 71.96
C ALA A 13 -25.63 35.98 71.16
N LEU A 14 -26.43 34.93 70.89
CA LEU A 14 -26.01 33.74 70.15
C LEU A 14 -25.48 34.02 68.72
N PRO A 15 -26.03 34.96 67.92
CA PRO A 15 -25.51 35.28 66.59
C PRO A 15 -24.10 35.89 66.62
N ALA A 16 -23.71 36.57 67.70
CA ALA A 16 -22.38 37.16 67.85
C ALA A 16 -21.28 36.11 68.07
N LEU A 17 -21.64 34.91 68.53
CA LEU A 17 -20.72 33.78 68.72
C LEU A 17 -20.51 32.96 67.43
N PHE A 18 -21.36 33.12 66.41
CA PHE A 18 -21.22 32.47 65.11
C PHE A 18 -20.62 33.38 64.03
N LEU A 19 -20.27 34.63 64.37
CA LEU A 19 -19.57 35.56 63.47
C LEU A 19 -18.05 35.49 63.55
N GLN A 20 -17.49 34.55 64.32
CA GLN A 20 -16.13 34.07 64.03
C GLN A 20 -16.22 33.13 62.83
N SER A 21 -16.47 33.74 61.66
CA SER A 21 -15.95 33.24 60.39
C SER A 21 -14.53 32.80 60.67
N CYS A 22 -14.29 31.49 60.72
CA CYS A 22 -12.96 30.92 60.54
C CYS A 22 -12.43 31.56 59.26
N GLN A 23 -11.61 32.57 59.43
CA GLN A 23 -10.74 33.11 58.42
C GLN A 23 -9.76 31.97 58.14
N THR A 24 -10.14 31.05 57.26
CA THR A 24 -9.16 30.26 56.55
C THR A 24 -8.48 31.25 55.63
N GLU A 25 -7.52 32.00 56.17
CA GLU A 25 -6.40 32.46 55.37
C GLU A 25 -5.72 31.17 54.92
N GLU A 26 -6.25 30.56 53.85
CA GLU A 26 -5.45 29.66 53.04
C GLU A 26 -4.28 30.54 52.60
N GLU A 27 -3.08 30.26 53.13
CA GLU A 27 -1.86 30.78 52.56
C GLU A 27 -1.97 30.51 51.06
N ASN A 28 -1.99 31.59 50.26
CA ASN A 28 -2.02 31.47 48.82
C ASN A 28 -0.83 30.58 48.43
N VAL A 29 -1.11 29.34 48.02
CA VAL A 29 -0.10 28.35 47.59
C VAL A 29 0.78 28.93 46.47
N PHE A 30 0.28 29.95 45.76
CA PHE A 30 0.97 30.69 44.72
C PHE A 30 0.95 32.19 44.99
N GLY A 31 2.09 32.87 44.85
CA GLY A 31 2.19 34.32 45.04
C GLY A 31 1.49 35.20 43.98
N LYS A 32 0.76 34.60 43.03
CA LYS A 32 0.01 35.28 41.95
C LYS A 32 -1.31 34.55 41.64
N PRO A 33 -2.36 35.27 41.21
CA PRO A 33 -3.59 34.67 40.71
C PRO A 33 -3.33 33.68 39.56
N TYR A 34 -4.19 32.67 39.41
CA TYR A 34 -4.07 31.66 38.37
C TYR A 34 -4.05 32.26 36.95
N SER A 35 -4.92 33.24 36.66
CA SER A 35 -4.98 33.91 35.34
C SER A 35 -3.65 34.59 34.98
N GLU A 36 -3.04 35.31 35.92
CA GLU A 36 -1.75 35.98 35.68
C GLU A 36 -0.63 34.95 35.43
N ARG A 37 -0.61 33.84 36.18
CA ARG A 37 0.35 32.75 35.94
C ARG A 37 0.15 32.08 34.58
N MET A 38 -1.10 31.89 34.16
CA MET A 38 -1.43 31.32 32.86
C MET A 38 -0.98 32.23 31.71
N ASP A 39 -1.28 33.53 31.81
CA ASP A 39 -0.86 34.52 30.82
C ASP A 39 0.67 34.59 30.71
N GLU A 40 1.38 34.61 31.84
CA GLU A 40 2.85 34.56 31.87
C GLU A 40 3.39 33.28 31.23
N PHE A 41 2.77 32.13 31.50
CA PHE A 41 3.18 30.85 30.93
C PHE A 41 2.98 30.80 29.41
N LEU A 42 1.79 31.19 28.93
CA LEU A 42 1.46 31.23 27.50
C LEU A 42 2.37 32.20 26.74
N LYS A 43 2.63 33.38 27.32
CA LYS A 43 3.56 34.35 26.76
C LYS A 43 4.98 33.79 26.69
N LYS A 44 5.48 33.20 27.78
CA LYS A 44 6.80 32.57 27.81
C LYS A 44 6.92 31.44 26.79
N ALA A 45 5.88 30.64 26.62
CA ALA A 45 5.84 29.58 25.61
C ALA A 45 5.95 30.16 24.20
N GLN A 46 5.15 31.17 23.86
CA GLN A 46 5.20 31.83 22.55
C GLN A 46 6.57 32.44 22.28
N GLU A 47 7.12 33.17 23.24
CA GLU A 47 8.45 33.77 23.13
C GLU A 47 9.52 32.70 22.89
N THR A 48 9.47 31.59 23.61
CA THR A 48 10.40 30.46 23.42
C THR A 48 10.26 29.84 22.03
N LEU A 49 9.04 29.60 21.56
CA LEU A 49 8.77 29.02 20.24
C LEU A 49 9.32 29.92 19.12
N VAL A 50 9.07 31.22 19.19
CA VAL A 50 9.50 32.21 18.19
C VAL A 50 11.01 32.46 18.22
N ALA A 51 11.64 32.39 19.40
CA ALA A 51 13.08 32.64 19.57
C ALA A 51 13.99 31.60 18.90
N SER A 52 13.49 30.40 18.57
CA SER A 52 14.30 29.39 17.87
C SER A 52 14.60 29.82 16.43
N GLN A 53 15.84 30.13 16.09
CA GLN A 53 16.26 30.59 14.76
C GLN A 53 15.78 29.68 13.64
N TYR A 54 15.98 28.37 13.76
CA TYR A 54 15.63 27.39 12.71
C TYR A 54 14.29 26.67 12.96
N GLY A 55 13.63 26.97 14.07
CA GLY A 55 12.36 26.34 14.45
C GLY A 55 12.56 25.07 15.27
N TRP A 56 11.61 24.15 15.17
CA TRP A 56 11.49 22.97 16.02
C TRP A 56 11.16 21.73 15.20
N ALA A 57 11.75 20.59 15.54
CA ALA A 57 11.32 19.28 15.08
C ALA A 57 10.27 18.71 16.03
N LEU A 58 9.20 18.15 15.48
CA LEU A 58 8.16 17.42 16.20
C LEU A 58 8.06 16.02 15.64
N ASP A 59 8.29 15.02 16.50
CA ASP A 59 7.91 13.64 16.21
C ASP A 59 6.44 13.50 16.61
N TYR A 60 5.54 13.61 15.63
CA TYR A 60 4.10 13.60 15.84
C TYR A 60 3.55 12.18 15.79
N TYR A 61 2.78 11.80 16.80
CA TYR A 61 2.18 10.48 16.91
C TYR A 61 0.66 10.60 16.94
N PRO A 62 -0.05 10.34 15.84
CA PRO A 62 -1.51 10.32 15.84
C PRO A 62 -2.04 9.04 16.48
N GLN A 63 -3.29 9.08 16.95
CA GLN A 63 -3.99 7.97 17.59
C GLN A 63 -3.39 7.57 18.96
N ARG A 64 -4.24 7.27 19.95
CA ARG A 64 -3.85 7.07 21.35
C ARG A 64 -2.84 5.94 21.63
N TYR A 65 -2.74 4.97 20.74
CA TYR A 65 -1.83 3.83 20.82
C TYR A 65 -0.72 3.91 19.77
N GLN A 66 -0.51 5.10 19.19
CA GLN A 66 0.55 5.39 18.22
C GLN A 66 0.51 4.41 17.03
N ALA A 67 -0.68 3.96 16.64
CA ALA A 67 -0.88 2.89 15.66
C ALA A 67 -0.36 3.21 14.25
N TYR A 68 0.00 4.47 13.98
CA TYR A 68 0.58 4.93 12.70
C TYR A 68 2.07 5.30 12.83
N GLY A 69 2.66 5.09 13.99
CA GLY A 69 4.05 5.47 14.25
C GLY A 69 4.25 6.97 14.42
N GLY A 70 5.50 7.37 14.60
CA GLY A 70 5.86 8.77 14.71
C GLY A 70 6.23 9.34 13.35
N VAL A 71 5.73 10.53 13.03
CA VAL A 71 6.07 11.27 11.82
C VAL A 71 6.73 12.62 12.10
N ALA A 72 7.76 12.95 11.34
CA ALA A 72 8.54 14.17 11.53
C ALA A 72 7.87 15.38 10.85
N TYR A 73 7.59 16.40 11.65
CA TYR A 73 7.35 17.76 11.18
C TYR A 73 8.49 18.68 11.61
N THR A 74 8.74 19.72 10.82
CA THR A 74 9.46 20.89 11.31
C THR A 74 8.53 22.08 11.35
N ILE A 75 8.57 22.85 12.44
CA ILE A 75 7.69 24.00 12.65
C ILE A 75 8.55 25.22 13.04
N LYS A 76 8.53 26.23 12.19
CA LYS A 76 9.14 27.54 12.46
C LYS A 76 8.05 28.53 12.83
N PHE A 77 8.07 29.00 14.07
CA PHE A 77 7.10 29.98 14.56
C PHE A 77 7.59 31.40 14.29
N THR A 78 6.65 32.22 13.84
CA THR A 78 6.71 33.69 13.83
C THR A 78 5.69 34.22 14.83
N LYS A 79 5.58 35.54 14.96
CA LYS A 79 4.55 36.13 15.82
C LYS A 79 3.12 35.70 15.42
N ASP A 80 2.86 35.60 14.12
CA ASP A 80 1.50 35.46 13.59
C ASP A 80 1.24 34.08 12.94
N ASN A 81 2.29 33.37 12.53
CA ASN A 81 2.18 32.13 11.74
C ASN A 81 3.16 31.06 12.20
N ALA A 82 2.80 29.80 11.94
CA ALA A 82 3.67 28.65 11.95
C ALA A 82 3.92 28.18 10.52
N ILE A 83 5.19 27.99 10.18
CA ILE A 83 5.66 27.49 8.88
C ILE A 83 6.03 26.03 9.07
N VAL A 84 5.34 25.13 8.37
CA VAL A 84 5.40 23.68 8.60
C VAL A 84 5.96 22.97 7.38
N ARG A 85 6.85 22.00 7.60
CA ARG A 85 7.25 20.99 6.61
C ARG A 85 6.95 19.60 7.16
N TYR A 86 6.76 18.64 6.27
CA TYR A 86 6.30 17.29 6.59
C TYR A 86 7.10 16.25 5.81
N GLU A 87 7.64 15.24 6.51
CA GLU A 87 8.52 14.25 5.88
C GLU A 87 7.87 13.39 4.78
N ASN A 88 6.56 13.16 4.81
CA ASN A 88 5.90 12.32 3.80
C ASN A 88 5.52 13.12 2.54
N ASN A 89 5.66 14.44 2.58
CA ASN A 89 5.46 15.34 1.45
C ASN A 89 6.64 16.35 1.37
N PRO A 90 7.89 15.86 1.25
CA PRO A 90 9.07 16.74 1.34
C PRO A 90 9.15 17.70 0.15
N ASP A 91 8.66 17.29 -1.02
CA ASP A 91 8.68 18.06 -2.26
C ASP A 91 7.60 19.16 -2.32
N ASP A 92 6.58 19.07 -1.47
CA ASP A 92 5.50 20.07 -1.38
C ASP A 92 5.96 21.35 -0.65
N GLY A 93 7.19 21.37 -0.13
CA GLY A 93 7.82 22.54 0.48
C GLY A 93 7.24 22.89 1.85
N GLU A 94 6.89 24.16 2.06
CA GLU A 94 6.36 24.66 3.32
C GLU A 94 4.92 25.14 3.22
N VAL A 95 4.12 24.83 4.24
CA VAL A 95 2.76 25.37 4.39
C VAL A 95 2.68 26.27 5.59
N LYS A 96 1.88 27.33 5.49
CA LYS A 96 1.64 28.27 6.59
C LYS A 96 0.33 27.92 7.29
N SER A 97 0.32 28.05 8.61
CA SER A 97 -0.88 27.95 9.43
C SER A 97 -0.86 29.06 10.48
N LEU A 98 -2.01 29.72 10.72
CA LEU A 98 -2.16 30.55 11.90
C LEU A 98 -2.16 29.64 13.14
N TYR A 99 -1.53 30.12 14.21
CA TYR A 99 -1.59 29.46 15.51
C TYR A 99 -1.97 30.47 16.59
N LYS A 100 -2.53 29.95 17.68
CA LYS A 100 -2.78 30.75 18.89
C LYS A 100 -2.32 30.00 20.13
N MET A 101 -1.95 30.80 21.12
CA MET A 101 -1.79 30.36 22.50
C MET A 101 -3.10 30.72 23.21
N LYS A 102 -3.78 29.73 23.79
CA LYS A 102 -5.03 29.95 24.53
C LYS A 102 -5.06 29.15 25.81
N GLU A 103 -5.88 29.61 26.74
CA GLU A 103 -6.30 28.80 27.88
C GLU A 103 -7.54 27.98 27.48
N ASP A 104 -7.46 26.66 27.62
CA ASP A 104 -8.55 25.73 27.31
C ASP A 104 -8.29 24.39 28.00
N ASP A 105 -8.70 24.30 29.27
CA ASP A 105 -8.35 23.26 30.25
C ASP A 105 -6.83 23.12 30.45
N GLY A 106 -6.12 24.26 30.40
CA GLY A 106 -4.66 24.36 30.50
C GLY A 106 -4.05 25.21 29.39
N PRO A 107 -2.71 25.32 29.33
CA PRO A 107 -2.03 26.11 28.32
C PRO A 107 -1.99 25.38 26.99
N VAL A 108 -2.71 25.86 25.97
CA VAL A 108 -2.88 25.17 24.69
C VAL A 108 -2.24 25.95 23.54
N LEU A 109 -1.44 25.23 22.74
CA LEU A 109 -1.02 25.61 21.38
C LEU A 109 -2.05 25.04 20.39
N SER A 110 -2.73 25.91 19.65
CA SER A 110 -3.77 25.54 18.68
C SER A 110 -3.41 26.02 17.28
N PHE A 111 -3.52 25.15 16.28
CA PHE A 111 -3.38 25.51 14.86
C PHE A 111 -4.77 25.75 14.25
N ASP A 112 -5.13 27.03 14.10
CA ASP A 112 -6.52 27.44 13.84
C ASP A 112 -6.88 27.48 12.35
N THR A 113 -5.89 27.52 11.46
CA THR A 113 -6.13 27.51 10.01
C THR A 113 -5.81 26.15 9.44
N TYR A 114 -6.79 25.57 8.75
CA TYR A 114 -6.62 24.33 8.00
C TYR A 114 -5.39 24.41 7.10
N ASN A 115 -4.54 23.40 7.19
CA ASN A 115 -3.41 23.19 6.30
C ASN A 115 -3.23 21.69 6.05
N THR A 116 -2.77 21.35 4.86
CA THR A 116 -2.69 19.97 4.35
C THR A 116 -1.72 19.08 5.11
N PHE A 117 -0.78 19.64 5.88
CA PHE A 117 0.25 18.86 6.60
C PHE A 117 -0.18 18.50 8.02
N LEU A 118 -0.53 19.49 8.87
CA LEU A 118 -0.92 19.24 10.26
C LEU A 118 -2.28 18.58 10.40
N HIS A 119 -3.21 18.82 9.46
CA HIS A 119 -4.58 18.31 9.54
C HIS A 119 -4.76 16.95 8.86
N ILE A 120 -3.72 16.39 8.21
CA ILE A 120 -3.81 15.14 7.45
C ILE A 120 -4.31 13.96 8.29
N TYR A 121 -3.96 13.92 9.58
CA TYR A 121 -4.39 12.87 10.52
C TYR A 121 -5.68 13.23 11.28
N ALA A 122 -6.07 14.50 11.32
CA ALA A 122 -7.23 14.96 12.07
C ALA A 122 -8.51 15.05 11.21
N THR A 123 -8.35 15.24 9.89
CA THR A 123 -9.47 15.51 8.97
C THR A 123 -10.30 14.24 8.72
N PRO A 124 -11.61 14.26 9.01
CA PRO A 124 -12.50 13.14 8.67
C PRO A 124 -12.60 12.88 7.17
N LYS A 125 -12.74 11.62 6.78
CA LYS A 125 -13.06 11.21 5.41
C LYS A 125 -13.92 9.94 5.43
N ASN A 126 -14.46 9.55 4.29
CA ASN A 126 -15.31 8.36 4.19
C ASN A 126 -14.53 7.11 4.69
N GLY A 127 -15.09 6.38 5.66
CA GLY A 127 -14.43 5.26 6.35
C GLY A 127 -13.53 5.64 7.54
N GLU A 128 -13.17 6.91 7.70
CA GLU A 128 -12.37 7.44 8.82
C GLU A 128 -13.10 8.68 9.41
N TYR A 129 -14.26 8.47 10.04
CA TYR A 129 -15.11 9.56 10.57
C TYR A 129 -14.44 10.39 11.67
N LEU A 130 -13.47 9.79 12.36
CA LEU A 130 -12.61 10.42 13.34
C LEU A 130 -11.31 10.95 12.73
N GLY A 131 -11.14 10.92 11.41
CA GLY A 131 -9.81 10.93 10.81
C GLY A 131 -8.99 9.74 11.35
N LYS A 132 -7.69 9.94 11.50
CA LYS A 132 -6.77 8.99 12.13
C LYS A 132 -6.52 9.32 13.61
N GLU A 133 -7.51 9.93 14.27
CA GLU A 133 -7.39 10.43 15.65
C GLU A 133 -6.18 11.38 15.84
N GLY A 134 -5.84 12.15 14.81
CA GLY A 134 -4.81 13.16 14.89
C GLY A 134 -5.22 14.39 15.71
N ASP A 135 -4.23 15.03 16.32
CA ASP A 135 -4.29 16.31 17.02
C ASP A 135 -3.88 17.48 16.11
N PHE A 136 -4.53 18.62 16.30
CA PHE A 136 -4.07 19.95 15.85
C PHE A 136 -4.06 20.97 17.01
N GLU A 137 -4.36 20.50 18.23
CA GLU A 137 -4.30 21.25 19.48
C GLU A 137 -3.49 20.44 20.50
N PHE A 138 -2.57 21.12 21.16
CA PHE A 138 -1.62 20.49 22.08
C PHE A 138 -1.57 21.27 23.39
N VAL A 139 -1.68 20.56 24.50
CA VAL A 139 -1.43 21.13 25.83
C VAL A 139 0.08 21.19 26.04
N ILE A 140 0.59 22.29 26.59
CA ILE A 140 2.00 22.51 26.86
C ILE A 140 2.32 22.12 28.31
N ASP A 141 2.97 20.98 28.48
CA ASP A 141 3.29 20.43 29.80
C ASP A 141 4.46 21.17 30.46
N SER A 142 5.51 21.48 29.70
CA SER A 142 6.66 22.22 30.22
C SER A 142 7.49 22.89 29.12
N ILE A 143 8.12 24.01 29.48
CA ILE A 143 8.92 24.84 28.57
C ILE A 143 10.39 24.73 29.00
N GLY A 144 11.20 24.05 28.19
CA GLY A 144 12.66 24.06 28.29
C GLY A 144 13.31 24.85 27.16
N ALA A 145 14.60 25.17 27.30
CA ALA A 145 15.34 25.96 26.31
C ALA A 145 15.49 25.25 24.95
N ASP A 146 15.75 23.94 24.98
CA ASP A 146 15.98 23.12 23.77
C ASP A 146 14.86 22.11 23.51
N ARG A 147 13.91 21.99 24.45
CA ARG A 147 12.83 21.02 24.37
C ARG A 147 11.59 21.53 25.09
N ILE A 148 10.45 21.54 24.40
CA ILE A 148 9.14 21.83 24.99
C ILE A 148 8.35 20.53 24.97
N LYS A 149 7.85 20.12 26.15
CA LYS A 149 7.01 18.93 26.29
C LYS A 149 5.56 19.34 26.05
N ILE A 150 4.88 18.59 25.19
CA ILE A 150 3.47 18.81 24.87
C ILE A 150 2.73 17.46 24.88
N HIS A 151 1.40 17.49 24.98
CA HIS A 151 0.58 16.33 24.65
C HIS A 151 -0.63 16.73 23.79
N GLY A 152 -1.07 15.82 22.92
CA GLY A 152 -2.25 16.05 22.07
C GLY A 152 -3.54 16.05 22.88
N LYS A 153 -4.48 16.97 22.61
CA LYS A 153 -5.78 17.00 23.31
C LYS A 153 -6.65 15.77 23.03
N ARG A 154 -6.45 15.11 21.90
CA ARG A 154 -7.25 13.99 21.42
C ARG A 154 -6.53 12.66 21.60
N SER A 155 -5.32 12.55 21.07
CA SER A 155 -4.53 11.32 21.20
C SER A 155 -4.08 11.09 22.64
N LEU A 156 -3.86 12.17 23.41
CA LEU A 156 -3.20 12.18 24.72
C LEU A 156 -1.74 11.76 24.68
N ASN A 157 -1.15 11.67 23.48
CA ASN A 157 0.24 11.26 23.32
C ASN A 157 1.17 12.37 23.79
N THR A 158 2.11 12.04 24.68
CA THR A 158 3.23 12.93 25.00
C THR A 158 4.19 13.03 23.82
N MET A 159 4.55 14.25 23.45
CA MET A 159 5.44 14.59 22.34
C MET A 159 6.37 15.73 22.74
N TYR A 160 7.35 16.01 21.89
CA TYR A 160 8.34 17.05 22.17
C TYR A 160 8.64 17.86 20.93
N LEU A 161 8.52 19.18 21.05
CA LEU A 161 9.15 20.11 20.14
C LEU A 161 10.63 20.20 20.55
N ARG A 162 11.51 19.77 19.65
CA ARG A 162 12.97 19.79 19.85
C ARG A 162 13.60 20.87 18.99
N LYS A 163 14.40 21.73 19.60
CA LYS A 163 14.97 22.89 18.92
C LYS A 163 15.90 22.44 17.79
N LEU A 164 15.71 22.99 16.60
CA LEU A 164 16.58 22.70 15.46
C LEU A 164 17.90 23.47 15.58
N SER A 165 19.00 22.81 15.25
CA SER A 165 20.35 23.40 15.21
C SER A 165 20.78 23.86 13.81
N GLY A 166 19.95 23.64 12.79
CA GLY A 166 20.19 24.00 11.40
C GLY A 166 18.86 24.07 10.64
N GLU A 167 18.92 24.39 9.35
CA GLU A 167 17.73 24.68 8.54
C GLU A 167 16.68 23.54 8.55
N ALA A 168 15.41 23.95 8.61
CA ALA A 168 14.28 23.02 8.68
C ALA A 168 14.17 22.12 7.43
N SER A 169 14.50 22.66 6.25
CA SER A 169 14.56 21.87 5.00
C SER A 169 15.64 20.80 5.06
N GLU A 170 16.84 21.14 5.51
CA GLU A 170 17.94 20.17 5.64
C GLU A 170 17.61 19.05 6.63
N TYR A 171 16.88 19.35 7.71
CA TYR A 171 16.40 18.32 8.64
C TYR A 171 15.45 17.34 7.94
N ILE A 172 14.44 17.85 7.22
CA ILE A 172 13.48 17.00 6.48
C ILE A 172 14.18 16.19 5.38
N GLU A 173 15.15 16.77 4.67
CA GLU A 173 15.95 16.06 3.67
C GLU A 173 16.72 14.89 4.30
N LYS A 174 17.38 15.12 5.45
CA LYS A 174 18.11 14.06 6.18
C LYS A 174 17.17 12.96 6.70
N VAL A 175 16.00 13.31 7.20
CA VAL A 175 14.96 12.36 7.63
C VAL A 175 14.48 11.51 6.43
N THR A 176 14.24 12.15 5.29
CA THR A 176 13.80 11.47 4.05
C THR A 176 14.88 10.51 3.53
N GLU A 177 16.13 10.95 3.50
CA GLU A 177 17.27 10.12 3.13
C GLU A 177 17.40 8.89 4.04
N LEU A 178 17.29 9.07 5.36
CA LEU A 178 17.31 7.96 6.32
C LEU A 178 16.14 7.01 6.14
N THR A 179 14.94 7.52 5.88
CA THR A 179 13.76 6.71 5.60
C THR A 179 13.97 5.82 4.37
N ASN A 180 14.58 6.36 3.31
CA ASN A 180 14.90 5.63 2.09
C ASN A 180 16.00 4.57 2.29
N LEU A 181 16.98 4.84 3.17
CA LEU A 181 18.04 3.89 3.53
C LEU A 181 17.53 2.79 4.48
N PHE A 182 16.46 3.03 5.24
CA PHE A 182 15.99 2.10 6.25
C PHE A 182 15.27 0.90 5.64
N VAL A 183 16.03 -0.13 5.27
CA VAL A 183 15.54 -1.35 4.59
C VAL A 183 15.66 -2.62 5.43
N PHE A 184 15.69 -2.50 6.76
CA PHE A 184 15.98 -3.63 7.66
C PHE A 184 14.73 -4.40 8.08
N SER A 185 14.84 -5.73 8.21
CA SER A 185 13.82 -6.57 8.86
C SER A 185 14.07 -6.66 10.36
N ASP A 186 15.33 -6.77 10.75
CA ASP A 186 15.77 -6.93 12.13
C ASP A 186 17.24 -6.53 12.30
N VAL A 187 17.60 -6.22 13.54
CA VAL A 187 18.93 -5.75 13.95
C VAL A 187 19.30 -6.47 15.24
N ALA A 188 20.42 -7.20 15.22
CA ALA A 188 21.02 -7.77 16.42
C ALA A 188 21.74 -6.67 17.19
N LEU A 189 21.39 -6.49 18.46
CA LEU A 189 21.89 -5.44 19.35
C LEU A 189 22.64 -6.05 20.53
N SER A 190 23.68 -5.35 20.99
CA SER A 190 24.28 -5.52 22.32
C SER A 190 23.85 -4.33 23.17
N ILE A 191 23.10 -4.58 24.25
CA ILE A 191 22.60 -3.56 25.17
C ILE A 191 23.16 -3.84 26.56
N GLY A 192 24.05 -2.98 27.04
CA GLY A 192 24.79 -3.20 28.29
C GLY A 192 25.61 -4.51 28.28
N GLY A 193 26.08 -4.94 27.11
CA GLY A 193 26.84 -6.18 26.92
C GLY A 193 26.01 -7.46 26.79
N LYS A 194 24.68 -7.39 26.87
CA LYS A 194 23.78 -8.53 26.66
C LYS A 194 23.15 -8.47 25.25
N PRO A 195 23.06 -9.60 24.52
CA PRO A 195 22.45 -9.63 23.18
C PRO A 195 20.92 -9.51 23.23
N TYR A 196 20.37 -8.78 22.28
CA TYR A 196 18.93 -8.63 21.99
C TYR A 196 18.73 -8.57 20.48
N THR A 197 17.49 -8.74 20.02
CA THR A 197 17.11 -8.53 18.61
C THR A 197 16.00 -7.50 18.52
N LEU A 198 16.22 -6.41 17.78
CA LEU A 198 15.18 -5.47 17.38
C LEU A 198 14.58 -5.96 16.07
N VAL A 199 13.26 -6.14 16.03
CA VAL A 199 12.52 -6.59 14.84
C VAL A 199 11.54 -5.49 14.44
N ILE A 200 11.52 -5.15 13.14
CA ILE A 200 10.52 -4.26 12.58
C ILE A 200 9.23 -5.07 12.36
N THR A 201 8.23 -4.84 13.20
CA THR A 201 6.99 -5.63 13.22
C THR A 201 5.95 -5.08 12.24
N ASP A 202 5.93 -3.76 12.04
CA ASP A 202 5.14 -3.10 11.00
C ASP A 202 5.91 -1.87 10.49
N LYS A 203 6.53 -2.00 9.32
CA LYS A 203 7.30 -0.91 8.70
C LYS A 203 6.41 0.27 8.30
N ASN A 204 5.21 0.01 7.78
CA ASN A 204 4.32 1.05 7.24
C ASN A 204 3.76 1.93 8.36
N ASN A 205 3.56 1.34 9.54
CA ASN A 205 3.12 2.04 10.73
C ASN A 205 4.25 2.27 11.75
N ARG A 206 5.51 2.07 11.34
CA ARG A 206 6.73 2.30 12.14
C ARG A 206 6.65 1.70 13.56
N GLN A 207 6.32 0.41 13.62
CA GLN A 207 6.29 -0.37 14.86
C GLN A 207 7.48 -1.33 14.90
N LEU A 208 8.01 -1.54 16.11
CA LEU A 208 9.07 -2.50 16.36
C LEU A 208 8.86 -3.23 17.70
N ALA A 209 9.55 -4.35 17.84
CA ALA A 209 9.64 -5.12 19.06
C ALA A 209 11.10 -5.49 19.36
N ILE A 210 11.46 -5.62 20.64
CA ILE A 210 12.77 -6.05 21.11
C ILE A 210 12.62 -7.42 21.77
N TYR A 211 13.48 -8.35 21.37
CA TYR A 211 13.49 -9.73 21.83
C TYR A 211 14.74 -10.05 22.64
N ASP A 212 14.56 -10.82 23.71
CA ASP A 212 15.60 -11.53 24.46
C ASP A 212 15.46 -13.03 24.19
N GLY A 213 16.26 -13.55 23.25
CA GLY A 213 16.00 -14.84 22.62
C GLY A 213 14.68 -14.81 21.87
N ASP A 214 13.74 -15.68 22.22
CA ASP A 214 12.42 -15.78 21.57
C ASP A 214 11.32 -14.98 22.29
N LYS A 215 11.66 -14.26 23.37
CA LYS A 215 10.68 -13.52 24.17
C LYS A 215 10.69 -12.04 23.83
N ILE A 216 9.52 -11.49 23.51
CA ILE A 216 9.33 -10.04 23.44
C ILE A 216 9.50 -9.47 24.83
N VAL A 217 10.43 -8.53 24.98
CA VAL A 217 10.69 -7.80 26.23
C VAL A 217 10.27 -6.34 26.16
N ALA A 218 10.08 -5.80 24.95
CA ALA A 218 9.53 -4.47 24.75
C ALA A 218 8.96 -4.28 23.34
N GLU A 219 8.06 -3.32 23.20
CA GLU A 219 7.48 -2.88 21.93
C GLU A 219 7.44 -1.36 21.90
N SER A 220 7.55 -0.76 20.71
CA SER A 220 7.47 0.69 20.57
C SER A 220 7.11 1.09 19.15
N ALA A 221 6.34 2.17 19.03
CA ALA A 221 6.36 3.00 17.85
C ALA A 221 7.71 3.73 17.74
N TYR A 222 8.12 4.10 16.53
CA TYR A 222 9.32 4.93 16.32
C TYR A 222 9.08 6.03 15.29
N ALA A 223 9.93 7.05 15.33
CA ALA A 223 10.03 8.12 14.34
C ALA A 223 11.42 8.14 13.71
N PHE A 224 11.51 8.58 12.46
CA PHE A 224 12.80 8.92 11.85
C PHE A 224 13.26 10.31 12.29
N THR A 225 14.57 10.43 12.48
CA THR A 225 15.27 11.67 12.83
C THR A 225 16.33 11.95 11.76
N ASP A 226 17.08 13.05 11.89
CA ASP A 226 18.22 13.35 11.01
C ASP A 226 19.42 12.40 11.18
N LYS A 227 19.37 11.51 12.20
CA LYS A 227 20.48 10.60 12.55
C LYS A 227 20.12 9.12 12.52
N GLY A 228 18.85 8.77 12.69
CA GLY A 228 18.38 7.39 12.71
C GLY A 228 16.95 7.30 13.22
N ILE A 229 16.65 6.37 14.12
CA ILE A 229 15.30 6.20 14.70
C ILE A 229 15.25 6.64 16.16
N ARG A 230 14.11 7.17 16.58
CA ARG A 230 13.79 7.48 17.97
C ARG A 230 12.53 6.72 18.39
N LEU A 231 12.60 6.05 19.54
CA LEU A 231 11.47 5.37 20.16
C LEU A 231 10.47 6.40 20.71
N TYR A 232 9.18 6.02 20.79
CA TYR A 232 8.15 6.88 21.37
C TYR A 232 8.51 7.27 22.82
N GLU A 233 8.86 6.26 23.62
CA GLU A 233 9.37 6.42 24.98
C GLU A 233 10.70 5.66 25.17
N PRO A 234 11.58 6.12 26.08
CA PRO A 234 12.79 5.39 26.41
C PRO A 234 12.48 4.02 27.04
N ILE A 235 13.19 2.97 26.60
CA ILE A 235 13.07 1.61 27.11
C ILE A 235 14.34 1.27 27.89
N THR A 236 14.20 0.82 29.14
CA THR A 236 15.35 0.38 29.94
C THR A 236 15.52 -1.14 29.85
N LEU A 237 16.64 -1.58 29.28
CA LEU A 237 17.02 -2.98 29.18
C LEU A 237 18.42 -3.15 29.75
N ASN A 238 18.61 -4.14 30.64
CA ASN A 238 19.91 -4.43 31.25
C ASN A 238 20.61 -3.18 31.85
N GLY A 239 19.83 -2.31 32.51
CA GLY A 239 20.35 -1.07 33.12
C GLY A 239 20.70 0.06 32.15
N VAL A 240 20.54 -0.15 30.84
CA VAL A 240 20.79 0.85 29.79
C VAL A 240 19.47 1.39 29.24
N GLN A 241 19.37 2.71 29.11
CA GLN A 241 18.20 3.36 28.50
C GLN A 241 18.39 3.50 26.99
N LEU A 242 17.57 2.81 26.22
CA LEU A 242 17.48 2.90 24.78
C LEU A 242 16.40 3.91 24.41
N TYR A 243 16.73 4.93 23.61
CA TYR A 243 15.75 5.93 23.15
C TYR A 243 16.01 6.36 21.71
N ASP A 244 17.22 6.82 21.41
CA ASP A 244 17.67 7.12 20.04
C ASP A 244 18.67 6.05 19.58
N LEU A 245 18.51 5.58 18.34
CA LEU A 245 19.49 4.77 17.63
C LEU A 245 19.96 5.53 16.39
N THR A 246 21.23 5.89 16.37
CA THR A 246 21.89 6.51 15.23
C THR A 246 22.25 5.45 14.21
N LEU A 247 21.89 5.66 12.94
CA LEU A 247 22.26 4.80 11.82
C LEU A 247 23.52 5.36 11.13
N ASP A 248 24.59 4.58 11.16
CA ASP A 248 25.73 4.80 10.27
C ASP A 248 25.31 4.39 8.85
N LYS A 249 25.10 5.40 7.99
CA LYS A 249 24.60 5.23 6.63
C LYS A 249 25.51 4.36 5.75
N ALA A 250 26.82 4.33 6.01
CA ALA A 250 27.78 3.60 5.19
C ALA A 250 27.88 2.13 5.60
N THR A 251 27.85 1.84 6.90
CA THR A 251 28.08 0.50 7.44
C THR A 251 26.79 -0.24 7.83
N ALA A 252 25.65 0.46 7.82
CA ALA A 252 24.36 -0.03 8.31
C ALA A 252 24.41 -0.44 9.79
N LYS A 253 25.27 0.21 10.58
CA LYS A 253 25.37 -0.03 12.03
C LYS A 253 24.47 0.94 12.80
N PHE A 254 23.80 0.41 13.81
CA PHE A 254 23.04 1.20 14.77
C PHE A 254 23.84 1.38 16.06
N THR A 255 23.85 2.59 16.60
CA THR A 255 24.52 2.92 17.86
C THR A 255 23.66 3.83 18.73
N GLY A 256 23.83 3.69 20.04
CA GLY A 256 23.23 4.53 21.06
C GLY A 256 24.06 4.47 22.35
N THR A 257 23.66 5.22 23.37
CA THR A 257 24.38 5.19 24.66
C THR A 257 24.30 3.79 25.28
N GLY A 258 25.42 3.06 25.32
CA GLY A 258 25.46 1.68 25.82
C GLY A 258 24.81 0.64 24.90
N VAL A 259 24.56 1.00 23.63
CA VAL A 259 23.92 0.16 22.63
C VAL A 259 24.72 0.16 21.33
N GLU A 260 24.97 -1.02 20.78
CA GLU A 260 25.60 -1.20 19.47
C GLU A 260 24.97 -2.36 18.71
N SER A 261 24.85 -2.24 17.39
CA SER A 261 24.44 -3.36 16.54
C SER A 261 25.62 -4.26 16.20
N THR A 262 25.43 -5.56 16.33
CA THR A 262 26.39 -6.58 15.87
C THR A 262 26.09 -7.06 14.45
N ALA A 263 24.81 -7.03 14.05
CA ALA A 263 24.37 -7.32 12.69
C ALA A 263 23.07 -6.56 12.37
N SER A 264 22.88 -6.21 11.10
CA SER A 264 21.68 -5.55 10.59
C SER A 264 21.24 -6.27 9.33
N ASN A 265 20.07 -6.90 9.36
CA ASN A 265 19.56 -7.75 8.30
C ASN A 265 18.63 -6.95 7.40
N VAL A 266 18.98 -6.88 6.11
CA VAL A 266 18.16 -6.24 5.08
C VAL A 266 16.93 -7.11 4.79
N ASP A 267 15.76 -6.50 4.68
CA ASP A 267 14.51 -7.17 4.35
C ASP A 267 14.47 -7.53 2.86
N VAL A 268 14.75 -8.80 2.56
CA VAL A 268 14.77 -9.33 1.19
C VAL A 268 13.43 -9.17 0.44
N ASN A 269 12.29 -9.16 1.13
CA ASN A 269 10.99 -8.95 0.48
C ASN A 269 10.79 -7.49 0.08
N LEU A 270 11.23 -6.56 0.94
CA LEU A 270 11.26 -5.15 0.58
C LEU A 270 12.16 -4.92 -0.64
N ILE A 271 13.34 -5.55 -0.68
CA ILE A 271 14.24 -5.45 -1.83
C ILE A 271 13.61 -6.04 -3.10
N ALA A 272 12.98 -7.21 -3.00
CA ALA A 272 12.27 -7.82 -4.12
C ALA A 272 11.16 -6.88 -4.67
N ASN A 273 10.42 -6.21 -3.80
CA ASN A 273 9.40 -5.23 -4.18
C ASN A 273 9.99 -3.98 -4.86
N MET A 274 11.14 -3.48 -4.39
CA MET A 274 11.83 -2.33 -5.01
C MET A 274 12.37 -2.66 -6.41
N ILE A 275 12.87 -3.88 -6.60
CA ILE A 275 13.28 -4.37 -7.93
C ILE A 275 12.03 -4.48 -8.82
N GLY A 276 10.99 -5.15 -8.32
CA GLY A 276 9.75 -5.42 -9.04
C GLY A 276 9.94 -6.44 -10.16
N ALA A 277 8.83 -7.01 -10.66
CA ALA A 277 8.89 -7.95 -11.78
C ALA A 277 9.54 -7.30 -13.02
N ILE A 278 10.42 -8.04 -13.69
CA ILE A 278 11.16 -7.55 -14.85
C ILE A 278 10.54 -8.12 -16.11
N ASN A 279 9.95 -7.24 -16.92
CA ASN A 279 9.38 -7.58 -18.22
C ASN A 279 10.25 -7.01 -19.33
N ALA A 280 10.76 -7.86 -20.21
CA ALA A 280 11.56 -7.49 -21.37
C ALA A 280 10.88 -7.97 -22.66
N SER A 281 10.95 -7.15 -23.71
CA SER A 281 10.73 -7.64 -25.08
C SER A 281 11.88 -8.53 -25.50
N ASN A 282 11.80 -9.16 -26.67
CA ASN A 282 12.86 -10.04 -27.16
C ASN A 282 14.17 -9.32 -27.53
N GLY A 283 14.22 -7.99 -27.50
CA GLY A 283 15.47 -7.23 -27.60
C GLY A 283 16.34 -7.36 -26.34
N GLU A 284 17.61 -6.96 -26.45
CA GLU A 284 18.46 -6.77 -25.28
C GLU A 284 17.87 -5.67 -24.39
N LYS A 285 17.91 -5.86 -23.07
CA LYS A 285 17.44 -4.87 -22.09
C LYS A 285 18.40 -4.80 -20.91
N THR A 286 18.77 -3.58 -20.53
CA THR A 286 19.55 -3.31 -19.32
C THR A 286 18.70 -2.52 -18.35
N ILE A 287 18.62 -3.00 -17.11
CA ILE A 287 17.91 -2.36 -16.01
C ILE A 287 18.90 -2.08 -14.90
N THR A 288 18.89 -0.85 -14.38
CA THR A 288 19.69 -0.48 -13.21
C THR A 288 18.76 -0.07 -12.08
N LYS A 289 19.02 -0.61 -10.88
CA LYS A 289 18.28 -0.32 -9.65
C LYS A 289 19.26 0.12 -8.56
N THR A 290 18.93 1.19 -7.87
CA THR A 290 19.66 1.61 -6.66
C THR A 290 19.05 0.88 -5.46
N ILE A 291 19.87 0.10 -4.77
CA ILE A 291 19.47 -0.78 -3.66
C ILE A 291 20.35 -0.44 -2.45
N PRO A 292 19.79 0.15 -1.38
CA PRO A 292 20.51 0.38 -0.15
C PRO A 292 21.13 -0.91 0.39
N TYR A 293 22.41 -0.83 0.78
CA TYR A 293 23.15 -1.95 1.34
C TYR A 293 23.20 -3.20 0.44
N LEU A 294 23.27 -3.01 -0.88
CA LEU A 294 23.41 -4.09 -1.86
C LEU A 294 24.55 -5.07 -1.57
N ASN A 295 25.62 -4.59 -0.93
CA ASN A 295 26.76 -5.39 -0.48
C ASN A 295 26.42 -6.41 0.63
N LYS A 296 25.29 -6.25 1.32
CA LYS A 296 24.78 -7.20 2.33
C LYS A 296 23.86 -8.28 1.74
N LEU A 297 23.63 -8.25 0.42
CA LEU A 297 22.75 -9.17 -0.27
C LEU A 297 23.55 -10.07 -1.20
N ASP A 298 23.25 -11.36 -1.17
CA ASP A 298 23.57 -12.25 -2.28
C ASP A 298 22.43 -12.18 -3.29
N ILE A 299 22.78 -11.95 -4.56
CA ILE A 299 21.80 -11.84 -5.65
C ILE A 299 22.30 -12.67 -6.81
N SER A 300 21.50 -13.66 -7.21
CA SER A 300 21.86 -14.63 -8.23
C SER A 300 20.69 -14.93 -9.18
N CYS A 301 21.02 -15.41 -10.37
CA CYS A 301 20.07 -15.89 -11.36
C CYS A 301 20.70 -17.08 -12.08
N ASP A 302 19.99 -18.19 -12.18
CA ASP A 302 20.52 -19.43 -12.80
C ASP A 302 20.45 -19.37 -14.34
N ALA A 303 19.73 -18.40 -14.90
CA ALA A 303 19.54 -18.26 -16.33
C ALA A 303 20.77 -17.64 -17.01
N SER A 304 21.36 -18.38 -17.96
CA SER A 304 22.57 -17.96 -18.69
C SER A 304 22.41 -16.70 -19.54
N TRP A 305 21.17 -16.26 -19.79
CA TRP A 305 20.82 -15.08 -20.58
C TRP A 305 20.54 -13.83 -19.72
N VAL A 306 20.74 -13.95 -18.40
CA VAL A 306 20.64 -12.85 -17.43
C VAL A 306 22.00 -12.65 -16.79
N HIS A 307 22.56 -11.46 -16.95
CA HIS A 307 23.86 -11.07 -16.40
C HIS A 307 23.68 -10.01 -15.32
N LEU A 308 24.27 -10.26 -14.16
CA LEU A 308 24.16 -9.40 -12.99
C LEU A 308 25.51 -8.74 -12.72
N SER A 309 25.51 -7.44 -12.46
CA SER A 309 26.69 -6.74 -11.93
C SER A 309 26.29 -5.77 -10.84
N LYS A 310 27.21 -5.55 -9.89
CA LYS A 310 27.04 -4.65 -8.74
C LYS A 310 28.13 -3.58 -8.80
N ASP A 311 27.73 -2.32 -8.68
CA ASP A 311 28.63 -1.18 -8.54
C ASP A 311 28.12 -0.28 -7.40
N GLY A 312 28.77 -0.36 -6.23
CA GLY A 312 28.27 0.27 -5.01
C GLY A 312 26.87 -0.24 -4.64
N ASP A 313 25.89 0.68 -4.62
CA ASP A 313 24.48 0.41 -4.38
C ASP A 313 23.68 0.12 -5.67
N LYS A 314 24.31 0.14 -6.84
CA LYS A 314 23.65 -0.10 -8.12
C LYS A 314 23.72 -1.57 -8.50
N LEU A 315 22.56 -2.20 -8.62
CA LEU A 315 22.39 -3.49 -9.26
C LEU A 315 22.05 -3.27 -10.74
N THR A 316 22.89 -3.79 -11.63
CA THR A 316 22.61 -3.83 -13.07
C THR A 316 22.21 -5.24 -13.46
N ILE A 317 21.07 -5.35 -14.14
CA ILE A 317 20.48 -6.58 -14.65
C ILE A 317 20.42 -6.43 -16.17
N LYS A 318 21.33 -7.12 -16.86
CA LYS A 318 21.34 -7.20 -18.31
C LYS A 318 20.65 -8.49 -18.74
N VAL A 319 19.65 -8.33 -19.60
CA VAL A 319 18.88 -9.40 -20.22
C VAL A 319 19.28 -9.45 -21.69
N ASP A 320 19.86 -10.56 -22.12
CA ASP A 320 20.27 -10.75 -23.51
C ASP A 320 19.07 -10.74 -24.46
N ALA A 321 19.31 -10.45 -25.74
CA ALA A 321 18.29 -10.61 -26.76
C ALA A 321 17.83 -12.08 -26.84
N ASN A 322 16.54 -12.29 -27.09
CA ASN A 322 15.96 -13.57 -27.38
C ASN A 322 15.74 -13.69 -28.89
N PRO A 323 16.54 -14.48 -29.63
CA PRO A 323 16.46 -14.53 -31.08
C PRO A 323 15.21 -15.24 -31.61
N ILE A 324 14.48 -15.98 -30.75
CA ILE A 324 13.31 -16.76 -31.15
C ILE A 324 12.05 -16.06 -30.64
N ALA A 325 11.46 -15.19 -31.47
CA ALA A 325 10.37 -14.32 -31.06
C ALA A 325 9.06 -15.05 -30.62
N THR A 326 8.93 -16.33 -30.95
CA THR A 326 7.80 -17.18 -30.56
C THR A 326 7.99 -17.88 -29.22
N ASN A 327 9.21 -17.93 -28.69
CA ASN A 327 9.53 -18.66 -27.47
C ASN A 327 9.67 -17.66 -26.33
N ALA A 328 8.75 -17.72 -25.37
CA ALA A 328 8.94 -16.99 -24.12
C ALA A 328 9.98 -17.70 -23.25
N ARG A 329 10.71 -16.93 -22.44
CA ARG A 329 11.60 -17.49 -21.41
C ARG A 329 11.41 -16.76 -20.10
N GLY A 330 11.39 -17.54 -19.03
CA GLY A 330 11.27 -17.08 -17.65
C GLY A 330 12.57 -17.35 -16.89
N ALA A 331 12.87 -16.51 -15.92
CA ALA A 331 13.91 -16.72 -14.94
C ALA A 331 13.51 -16.10 -13.60
N LYS A 332 14.27 -16.42 -12.56
CA LYS A 332 14.08 -15.88 -11.23
C LYS A 332 15.37 -15.30 -10.72
N LEU A 333 15.30 -14.05 -10.30
CA LEU A 333 16.34 -13.42 -9.50
C LEU A 333 16.12 -13.85 -8.05
N LYS A 334 17.08 -14.58 -7.47
CA LYS A 334 17.10 -14.94 -6.07
C LYS A 334 17.82 -13.84 -5.29
N ILE A 335 17.25 -13.43 -4.16
CA ILE A 335 17.77 -12.38 -3.29
C ILE A 335 17.85 -12.98 -1.89
N SER A 336 19.04 -13.05 -1.32
CA SER A 336 19.29 -13.62 0.00
C SER A 336 20.07 -12.64 0.87
N ASN A 337 19.74 -12.59 2.16
CA ASN A 337 20.57 -11.95 3.18
C ASN A 337 21.35 -12.98 4.01
N GLY A 338 21.39 -14.24 3.56
CA GLY A 338 22.00 -15.38 4.27
C GLY A 338 21.08 -16.09 5.27
N ILE A 339 19.93 -15.49 5.62
CA ILE A 339 18.94 -16.04 6.56
C ILE A 339 17.59 -16.27 5.87
N LYS A 340 17.14 -15.28 5.10
CA LYS A 340 15.87 -15.28 4.37
C LYS A 340 16.14 -15.11 2.88
N GLU A 341 15.23 -15.64 2.08
CA GLU A 341 15.27 -15.51 0.62
C GLU A 341 13.96 -14.93 0.09
N ALA A 342 14.09 -14.10 -0.95
CA ALA A 342 12.98 -13.63 -1.78
C ALA A 342 13.33 -13.84 -3.26
N GLN A 343 12.32 -13.78 -4.12
CA GLN A 343 12.47 -13.99 -5.55
C GLN A 343 11.74 -12.92 -6.34
N VAL A 344 12.35 -12.52 -7.47
CA VAL A 344 11.75 -11.63 -8.45
C VAL A 344 11.70 -12.33 -9.80
N GLN A 345 10.53 -12.29 -10.45
CA GLN A 345 10.36 -12.88 -11.77
C GLN A 345 10.98 -12.00 -12.85
N ILE A 346 11.69 -12.64 -13.78
CA ILE A 346 12.19 -12.06 -15.02
C ILE A 346 11.47 -12.78 -16.16
N MET A 347 10.78 -12.03 -17.01
CA MET A 347 10.06 -12.55 -18.16
C MET A 347 10.55 -11.85 -19.41
N GLN A 348 10.86 -12.64 -20.44
CA GLN A 348 11.20 -12.11 -21.75
C GLN A 348 10.33 -12.76 -22.82
N PHE A 349 9.48 -11.95 -23.45
CA PHE A 349 8.60 -12.38 -24.52
C PHE A 349 8.04 -11.18 -25.30
N ASP A 350 7.64 -11.43 -26.53
CA ASP A 350 6.80 -10.52 -27.30
C ASP A 350 5.39 -11.10 -27.43
N LEU A 351 4.43 -10.24 -27.84
CA LEU A 351 3.03 -10.61 -28.07
C LEU A 351 2.84 -11.89 -28.91
N SER A 352 3.73 -12.16 -29.87
CA SER A 352 3.68 -13.37 -30.70
C SER A 352 3.78 -14.66 -29.89
N ALA A 353 4.55 -14.67 -28.80
CA ALA A 353 4.71 -15.85 -27.95
C ALA A 353 3.40 -16.22 -27.23
N LEU A 354 2.55 -15.24 -26.95
CA LEU A 354 1.25 -15.44 -26.30
C LEU A 354 0.21 -16.06 -27.24
N MET A 355 0.37 -15.96 -28.57
CA MET A 355 -0.64 -16.46 -29.49
C MET A 355 -0.61 -17.99 -29.59
N GLY A 356 -1.76 -18.60 -29.85
CA GLY A 356 -1.89 -20.04 -30.10
C GLY A 356 -2.79 -20.75 -29.10
N THR A 357 -2.61 -22.07 -29.02
CA THR A 357 -3.46 -22.96 -28.22
C THR A 357 -2.91 -23.15 -26.82
N TYR A 358 -3.80 -23.16 -25.85
CA TYR A 358 -3.59 -23.34 -24.43
C TYR A 358 -4.51 -24.46 -23.93
N GLU A 359 -4.05 -25.17 -22.91
CA GLU A 359 -4.89 -25.97 -22.04
C GLU A 359 -5.53 -25.04 -21.01
N LEU A 360 -6.86 -25.04 -20.88
CA LEU A 360 -7.59 -24.33 -19.83
C LEU A 360 -8.02 -25.33 -18.76
N THR A 361 -7.50 -25.19 -17.55
CA THR A 361 -7.97 -25.93 -16.37
C THR A 361 -8.87 -25.05 -15.52
N MET A 362 -9.98 -25.58 -15.03
CA MET A 362 -10.91 -24.86 -14.15
C MET A 362 -11.81 -25.82 -13.40
N ASN A 363 -12.50 -25.32 -12.37
CA ASN A 363 -13.69 -25.98 -11.85
C ASN A 363 -14.94 -25.34 -12.50
N SER A 364 -15.71 -26.15 -13.21
CA SER A 364 -16.92 -25.71 -13.92
C SER A 364 -18.01 -26.78 -13.91
N TYR A 365 -19.21 -26.42 -14.39
CA TYR A 365 -20.34 -27.33 -14.35
C TYR A 365 -20.33 -28.28 -15.53
N VAL A 366 -20.09 -29.57 -15.25
CA VAL A 366 -20.00 -30.62 -16.26
C VAL A 366 -20.55 -31.93 -15.74
N SER A 367 -20.79 -32.87 -16.67
CA SER A 367 -21.08 -34.26 -16.33
C SER A 367 -19.77 -34.97 -16.02
N LYS A 368 -19.67 -35.61 -14.85
CA LYS A 368 -18.59 -36.52 -14.47
C LYS A 368 -19.19 -37.78 -13.86
N ASP A 369 -18.83 -38.93 -14.40
CA ASP A 369 -19.35 -40.25 -13.98
C ASP A 369 -20.88 -40.33 -13.95
N GLY A 370 -21.54 -39.69 -14.94
CA GLY A 370 -22.99 -39.65 -15.06
C GLY A 370 -23.71 -38.69 -14.10
N LYS A 371 -22.98 -37.89 -13.31
CA LYS A 371 -23.53 -36.87 -12.42
C LYS A 371 -23.18 -35.48 -12.90
N MET A 372 -24.17 -34.58 -12.93
CA MET A 372 -23.96 -33.16 -13.19
C MET A 372 -23.54 -32.46 -11.91
N GLY A 373 -22.48 -31.65 -11.96
CA GLY A 373 -21.98 -30.92 -10.81
C GLY A 373 -20.80 -30.03 -11.17
N PHE A 374 -20.29 -29.32 -10.15
CA PHE A 374 -19.07 -28.52 -10.26
C PHE A 374 -17.86 -29.41 -10.04
N PHE A 375 -17.12 -29.65 -11.11
CA PHE A 375 -15.94 -30.52 -11.10
C PHE A 375 -14.77 -29.86 -11.82
N ASP A 376 -13.57 -30.28 -11.44
CA ASP A 376 -12.36 -29.92 -12.16
C ASP A 376 -12.41 -30.54 -13.55
N ASN A 377 -12.16 -29.71 -14.55
CA ASN A 377 -12.12 -30.12 -15.94
C ASN A 377 -11.13 -29.31 -16.75
N THR A 378 -10.90 -29.78 -17.96
CA THR A 378 -9.99 -29.20 -18.92
C THR A 378 -10.73 -28.89 -20.21
N ARG A 379 -10.46 -27.72 -20.81
CA ARG A 379 -10.93 -27.35 -22.14
C ARG A 379 -9.77 -26.81 -22.97
N THR A 380 -9.93 -26.81 -24.29
CA THR A 380 -8.98 -26.14 -25.18
C THR A 380 -9.31 -24.64 -25.22
N ALA A 381 -8.31 -23.80 -25.00
CA ALA A 381 -8.39 -22.36 -25.20
C ALA A 381 -7.44 -21.92 -26.33
N ARG A 382 -7.76 -20.87 -27.06
CA ARG A 382 -6.93 -20.33 -28.13
C ARG A 382 -6.92 -18.82 -28.09
N LEU A 383 -5.74 -18.24 -27.87
CA LEU A 383 -5.51 -16.81 -27.98
C LEU A 383 -5.12 -16.48 -29.42
N ARG A 384 -5.85 -15.56 -30.05
CA ARG A 384 -5.66 -15.19 -31.45
C ARG A 384 -5.95 -13.71 -31.70
N TYR A 385 -5.56 -13.22 -32.86
CA TYR A 385 -6.01 -11.93 -33.37
C TYR A 385 -6.43 -12.03 -34.84
N VAL A 386 -7.16 -11.02 -35.30
CA VAL A 386 -7.44 -10.77 -36.72
C VAL A 386 -7.03 -9.34 -37.08
N GLY A 387 -6.78 -9.08 -38.36
CA GLY A 387 -6.30 -7.80 -38.85
C GLY A 387 -4.81 -7.56 -38.57
N SER A 388 -4.33 -6.37 -38.93
CA SER A 388 -2.92 -6.02 -38.90
C SER A 388 -2.68 -4.62 -38.31
N GLY A 389 -1.45 -4.36 -37.85
CA GLY A 389 -1.05 -3.07 -37.28
C GLY A 389 -1.96 -2.60 -36.13
N ALA A 390 -2.41 -1.35 -36.21
CA ALA A 390 -3.32 -0.74 -35.24
C ALA A 390 -4.75 -1.31 -35.26
N ASN A 391 -5.12 -2.06 -36.30
CA ASN A 391 -6.47 -2.63 -36.47
C ASN A 391 -6.59 -4.06 -35.90
N ARG A 392 -5.56 -4.55 -35.19
CA ARG A 392 -5.60 -5.88 -34.57
C ARG A 392 -6.72 -5.97 -33.54
N LYS A 393 -7.57 -6.99 -33.67
CA LYS A 393 -8.59 -7.35 -32.68
C LYS A 393 -8.25 -8.71 -32.08
N PHE A 394 -8.16 -8.79 -30.76
CA PHE A 394 -7.73 -9.98 -30.04
C PHE A 394 -8.92 -10.75 -29.48
N TYR A 395 -8.80 -12.07 -29.41
CA TYR A 395 -9.84 -12.96 -28.92
C TYR A 395 -9.24 -14.13 -28.15
N LEU A 396 -9.90 -14.49 -27.05
CA LEU A 396 -9.75 -15.79 -26.42
C LEU A 396 -10.94 -16.66 -26.86
N ASN A 397 -10.66 -17.70 -27.63
CA ASN A 397 -11.63 -18.74 -27.94
C ASN A 397 -11.51 -19.84 -26.89
N VAL A 398 -12.62 -20.31 -26.32
CA VAL A 398 -12.65 -21.44 -25.39
C VAL A 398 -13.62 -22.47 -25.94
N HIS A 399 -13.15 -23.68 -26.18
CA HIS A 399 -13.99 -24.77 -26.64
C HIS A 399 -15.10 -25.04 -25.62
N SER A 400 -16.35 -25.17 -26.07
CA SER A 400 -17.48 -25.50 -25.20
C SER A 400 -17.99 -26.91 -25.46
N ALA A 401 -18.72 -27.48 -24.50
CA ALA A 401 -19.41 -28.75 -24.67
C ALA A 401 -20.61 -28.68 -25.64
N TYR A 402 -20.94 -27.49 -26.16
CA TYR A 402 -22.15 -27.21 -26.94
C TYR A 402 -21.87 -27.02 -28.43
N GLY A 403 -20.70 -27.45 -28.92
CA GLY A 403 -20.35 -27.51 -30.35
C GLY A 403 -19.76 -26.22 -30.95
N SER A 404 -20.00 -25.05 -30.35
CA SER A 404 -19.35 -23.79 -30.72
C SER A 404 -18.36 -23.32 -29.64
N ASP A 405 -17.34 -22.56 -30.00
CA ASP A 405 -16.43 -21.93 -29.03
C ASP A 405 -17.08 -20.70 -28.39
N TYR A 406 -16.81 -20.46 -27.10
CA TYR A 406 -16.99 -19.14 -26.52
C TYR A 406 -15.88 -18.21 -27.04
N VAL A 407 -16.26 -17.07 -27.62
CA VAL A 407 -15.33 -16.10 -28.21
C VAL A 407 -15.34 -14.83 -27.38
N PHE A 408 -14.34 -14.65 -26.52
CA PHE A 408 -14.19 -13.46 -25.69
C PHE A 408 -13.33 -12.41 -26.41
N PRO A 409 -13.86 -11.23 -26.74
CA PRO A 409 -13.05 -10.13 -27.27
C PRO A 409 -12.12 -9.57 -26.19
N LEU A 410 -10.86 -9.37 -26.54
CA LEU A 410 -9.82 -8.88 -25.63
C LEU A 410 -9.19 -7.59 -26.14
N THR A 411 -8.73 -6.76 -25.19
CA THR A 411 -7.92 -5.57 -25.46
C THR A 411 -6.49 -5.83 -25.01
N TYR A 412 -5.50 -5.69 -25.89
CA TYR A 412 -4.09 -5.84 -25.51
C TYR A 412 -3.56 -4.55 -24.89
N VAL A 413 -2.90 -4.66 -23.74
CA VAL A 413 -2.26 -3.56 -23.03
C VAL A 413 -0.75 -3.72 -23.16
N ALA A 414 -0.16 -3.04 -24.15
CA ALA A 414 1.24 -3.21 -24.51
C ALA A 414 2.22 -2.81 -23.38
N SER A 415 1.89 -1.79 -22.60
CA SER A 415 2.70 -1.35 -21.45
C SER A 415 2.74 -2.38 -20.32
N ALA A 416 1.76 -3.29 -20.25
CA ALA A 416 1.65 -4.32 -19.22
C ALA A 416 1.97 -5.74 -19.74
N ASN A 417 2.13 -5.90 -21.07
CA ASN A 417 2.15 -7.20 -21.74
C ASN A 417 0.99 -8.13 -21.28
N ALA A 418 -0.21 -7.57 -21.16
CA ALA A 418 -1.39 -8.21 -20.60
C ALA A 418 -2.63 -7.99 -21.47
N PHE A 419 -3.71 -8.72 -21.21
CA PHE A 419 -5.01 -8.49 -21.84
C PHE A 419 -6.05 -7.99 -20.85
N LEU A 420 -6.97 -7.16 -21.30
CA LEU A 420 -8.20 -6.84 -20.61
C LEU A 420 -9.36 -7.59 -21.26
N MET A 421 -10.17 -8.26 -20.44
CA MET A 421 -11.46 -8.82 -20.80
C MET A 421 -12.55 -7.92 -20.21
N GLN A 422 -13.51 -7.48 -21.01
CA GLN A 422 -14.61 -6.63 -20.54
C GLN A 422 -15.78 -7.49 -20.05
N GLY A 423 -16.53 -7.03 -19.07
CA GLY A 423 -17.79 -7.65 -18.65
C GLY A 423 -18.94 -7.31 -19.61
N GLY A 424 -19.99 -8.14 -19.63
CA GLY A 424 -21.18 -7.92 -20.44
C GLY A 424 -20.96 -8.10 -21.95
N GLN A 425 -19.87 -8.77 -22.37
CA GLN A 425 -19.62 -9.09 -23.77
C GLN A 425 -20.42 -10.31 -24.19
N LYS A 426 -21.02 -10.27 -25.38
CA LYS A 426 -21.56 -11.46 -26.03
C LYS A 426 -20.41 -12.37 -26.46
N VAL A 427 -20.40 -13.61 -25.96
CA VAL A 427 -19.34 -14.60 -26.24
C VAL A 427 -19.80 -15.74 -27.13
N MET A 428 -21.10 -15.97 -27.26
CA MET A 428 -21.68 -17.02 -28.08
C MET A 428 -23.15 -16.72 -28.37
N THR A 429 -23.66 -17.21 -29.49
CA THR A 429 -25.10 -17.36 -29.70
C THR A 429 -25.40 -18.86 -29.80
N PHE A 430 -26.27 -19.35 -28.92
CA PHE A 430 -26.75 -20.72 -28.94
C PHE A 430 -28.09 -20.78 -29.68
N GLN A 431 -28.18 -21.66 -30.68
CA GLN A 431 -29.41 -21.88 -31.44
C GLN A 431 -30.11 -23.13 -30.92
N GLY A 432 -31.19 -22.93 -30.14
CA GLY A 432 -32.10 -24.01 -29.76
C GLY A 432 -33.16 -24.26 -30.84
N ASN A 433 -33.96 -25.33 -30.68
CA ASN A 433 -34.98 -25.71 -31.66
C ASN A 433 -36.03 -24.61 -31.92
N ASN A 434 -36.38 -23.80 -30.91
CA ASN A 434 -37.45 -22.80 -30.98
C ASN A 434 -37.04 -21.40 -30.46
N VAL A 435 -35.88 -21.27 -29.81
CA VAL A 435 -35.41 -20.03 -29.18
C VAL A 435 -33.89 -19.96 -29.31
N SER A 436 -33.38 -18.79 -29.69
CA SER A 436 -31.95 -18.47 -29.69
C SER A 436 -31.58 -17.75 -28.40
N TYR A 437 -30.47 -18.12 -27.79
CA TYR A 437 -29.94 -17.45 -26.60
C TYR A 437 -28.61 -16.79 -26.92
N ASN A 438 -28.42 -15.56 -26.46
CA ASN A 438 -27.14 -14.87 -26.46
C ASN A 438 -26.45 -15.12 -25.12
N ILE A 439 -25.21 -15.59 -25.16
CA ILE A 439 -24.43 -15.86 -23.95
C ILE A 439 -23.53 -14.67 -23.67
N GLY A 440 -23.69 -14.05 -22.51
CA GLY A 440 -22.90 -12.92 -22.04
C GLY A 440 -21.99 -13.28 -20.88
N ASN A 441 -20.77 -12.75 -20.83
CA ASN A 441 -19.87 -12.92 -19.69
C ASN A 441 -20.09 -11.89 -18.58
N ALA A 442 -19.76 -12.26 -17.36
CA ALA A 442 -19.70 -11.38 -16.19
C ALA A 442 -18.59 -11.82 -15.25
N PHE A 443 -18.16 -10.92 -14.36
CA PHE A 443 -17.15 -11.19 -13.35
C PHE A 443 -17.77 -11.17 -11.96
N ASN A 444 -17.45 -12.16 -11.15
CA ASN A 444 -17.82 -12.20 -9.75
C ASN A 444 -16.58 -12.03 -8.88
N ILE A 445 -16.69 -11.14 -7.90
CA ILE A 445 -15.64 -10.82 -6.91
C ILE A 445 -15.76 -11.79 -5.74
N ASP A 446 -16.97 -12.25 -5.44
CA ASP A 446 -17.27 -13.30 -4.48
C ASP A 446 -18.52 -14.08 -4.91
N GLU A 447 -19.10 -14.91 -4.04
CA GLU A 447 -20.31 -15.70 -4.35
C GLU A 447 -21.59 -14.86 -4.50
N LYS A 448 -21.64 -13.69 -3.88
CA LYS A 448 -22.80 -12.81 -3.75
C LYS A 448 -22.66 -11.52 -4.57
N SER A 449 -21.44 -11.14 -4.94
CA SER A 449 -21.11 -9.88 -5.58
C SER A 449 -20.53 -10.10 -6.98
N GLY A 450 -21.10 -9.44 -7.99
CA GLY A 450 -20.62 -9.51 -9.36
C GLY A 450 -21.04 -8.32 -10.22
N THR A 451 -20.49 -8.25 -11.41
CA THR A 451 -20.70 -7.15 -12.36
C THR A 451 -22.07 -7.20 -13.05
N GLY A 452 -22.77 -8.33 -12.97
CA GLY A 452 -24.07 -8.52 -13.62
C GLY A 452 -24.02 -8.27 -15.12
N THR A 453 -24.98 -7.49 -15.64
CA THR A 453 -25.05 -7.08 -17.05
C THR A 453 -24.19 -5.84 -17.37
N GLY A 454 -23.46 -5.30 -16.40
CA GLY A 454 -22.67 -4.08 -16.56
C GLY A 454 -21.48 -4.27 -17.51
N THR A 455 -21.28 -3.29 -18.39
CA THR A 455 -20.18 -3.27 -19.37
C THR A 455 -18.98 -2.41 -18.95
N GLY A 456 -19.08 -1.72 -17.81
CA GLY A 456 -18.03 -0.80 -17.32
C GLY A 456 -16.85 -1.49 -16.63
N ALA A 457 -16.89 -2.81 -16.44
CA ALA A 457 -15.91 -3.58 -15.69
C ALA A 457 -14.92 -4.32 -16.61
N TYR A 458 -13.65 -4.35 -16.23
CA TYR A 458 -12.56 -4.94 -17.00
C TYR A 458 -11.66 -5.79 -16.10
N ASN A 459 -11.47 -7.05 -16.47
CA ASN A 459 -10.61 -7.99 -15.77
C ASN A 459 -9.25 -8.08 -16.48
N LEU A 460 -8.15 -7.84 -15.74
CA LEU A 460 -6.79 -7.93 -16.25
C LEU A 460 -6.25 -9.37 -16.22
N ILE A 461 -5.77 -9.85 -17.37
CA ILE A 461 -5.16 -11.16 -17.58
C ILE A 461 -3.67 -10.96 -17.78
N SER A 462 -2.90 -11.28 -16.74
CA SER A 462 -1.44 -11.20 -16.72
C SER A 462 -0.83 -12.57 -16.91
N PHE A 463 0.27 -12.63 -17.66
CA PHE A 463 0.98 -13.87 -17.94
C PHE A 463 2.17 -14.04 -17.01
N THR A 464 2.46 -15.29 -16.70
CA THR A 464 3.70 -15.73 -16.06
C THR A 464 4.42 -16.68 -16.99
N ILE A 465 5.74 -16.57 -17.01
CA ILE A 465 6.62 -17.50 -17.75
C ILE A 465 7.42 -18.29 -16.73
N ALA A 466 7.30 -19.61 -16.78
CA ALA A 466 8.07 -20.52 -15.95
C ALA A 466 9.50 -20.67 -16.49
N ASP A 467 10.40 -21.23 -15.67
CA ASP A 467 11.82 -21.40 -16.01
C ASP A 467 12.00 -22.35 -17.22
N ASN A 468 11.04 -23.26 -17.44
CA ASN A 468 10.99 -24.14 -18.60
C ASN A 468 10.38 -23.49 -19.86
N GLY A 469 9.97 -22.21 -19.79
CA GLY A 469 9.33 -21.48 -20.88
C GLY A 469 7.82 -21.67 -21.00
N ASP A 470 7.19 -22.45 -20.11
CA ASP A 470 5.73 -22.59 -20.10
C ASP A 470 5.09 -21.23 -19.79
N ILE A 471 4.05 -20.90 -20.55
CA ILE A 471 3.29 -19.66 -20.40
C ILE A 471 1.99 -20.01 -19.69
N SER A 472 1.69 -19.32 -18.59
CA SER A 472 0.39 -19.48 -17.93
C SER A 472 -0.24 -18.15 -17.55
N ALA A 473 -1.58 -18.12 -17.49
CA ALA A 473 -2.33 -16.97 -17.01
C ALA A 473 -3.62 -17.43 -16.34
N SER A 474 -3.95 -16.82 -15.19
CA SER A 474 -5.31 -16.89 -14.65
C SER A 474 -6.21 -15.98 -15.49
N LEU A 475 -7.39 -16.48 -15.87
CA LEU A 475 -8.43 -15.65 -16.49
C LEU A 475 -9.16 -14.79 -15.45
N CYS A 476 -8.92 -15.03 -14.16
CA CYS A 476 -9.40 -14.24 -13.03
C CYS A 476 -8.26 -13.38 -12.46
N GLY A 477 -8.39 -12.07 -12.55
CA GLY A 477 -7.35 -11.12 -12.14
C GLY A 477 -7.89 -9.79 -11.62
N PRO A 478 -7.03 -8.78 -11.44
CA PRO A 478 -7.40 -7.47 -10.92
C PRO A 478 -8.55 -6.84 -11.72
N LEU A 479 -9.55 -6.33 -11.01
CA LEU A 479 -10.75 -5.74 -11.58
C LEU A 479 -10.61 -4.22 -11.68
N PHE A 480 -10.92 -3.68 -12.85
CA PHE A 480 -10.94 -2.26 -13.15
C PHE A 480 -12.34 -1.80 -13.54
N SER A 481 -12.65 -0.54 -13.30
CA SER A 481 -13.88 0.10 -13.76
C SER A 481 -13.57 1.39 -14.50
N ILE A 482 -14.41 1.75 -15.49
CA ILE A 482 -14.36 3.08 -16.07
C ILE A 482 -15.11 4.06 -15.18
N ILE A 483 -14.38 5.01 -14.60
CA ILE A 483 -14.92 6.11 -13.80
C ILE A 483 -14.47 7.41 -14.47
N ASN A 484 -15.43 8.27 -14.83
CA ASN A 484 -15.16 9.54 -15.53
C ASN A 484 -14.33 9.40 -16.83
N GLY A 485 -14.51 8.28 -17.55
CA GLY A 485 -13.79 8.01 -18.80
C GLY A 485 -12.34 7.53 -18.62
N GLN A 486 -11.90 7.31 -17.38
CA GLN A 486 -10.61 6.72 -17.05
C GLN A 486 -10.77 5.34 -16.43
N VAL A 487 -9.83 4.45 -16.71
CA VAL A 487 -9.79 3.10 -16.14
C VAL A 487 -9.14 3.18 -14.78
N GLN A 488 -9.85 2.75 -13.74
CA GLN A 488 -9.41 2.80 -12.36
C GLN A 488 -9.42 1.40 -11.76
N TYR A 489 -8.34 1.06 -11.05
CA TYR A 489 -8.28 -0.19 -10.29
C TYR A 489 -9.27 -0.11 -9.11
N THR A 490 -10.07 -1.14 -8.94
CA THR A 490 -11.12 -1.17 -7.90
C THR A 490 -10.60 -1.59 -6.52
N GLY A 491 -9.35 -2.05 -6.42
CA GLY A 491 -8.84 -2.72 -5.21
C GLY A 491 -9.25 -4.19 -5.09
N LEU A 492 -10.03 -4.70 -6.04
CA LEU A 492 -10.64 -6.04 -6.00
C LEU A 492 -10.06 -6.94 -7.10
N THR A 493 -10.11 -8.26 -6.87
CA THR A 493 -9.72 -9.29 -7.83
C THR A 493 -10.92 -10.15 -8.16
N THR A 494 -11.13 -10.47 -9.43
CA THR A 494 -12.19 -11.39 -9.86
C THR A 494 -11.88 -12.78 -9.34
N GLU A 495 -12.88 -13.48 -8.80
CA GLU A 495 -12.77 -14.87 -8.37
C GLU A 495 -13.43 -15.85 -9.35
N ARG A 496 -14.46 -15.40 -10.09
CA ARG A 496 -15.23 -16.27 -10.98
C ARG A 496 -15.60 -15.57 -12.28
N ILE A 497 -15.61 -16.33 -13.37
CA ILE A 497 -16.22 -15.91 -14.63
C ILE A 497 -17.58 -16.59 -14.73
N ILE A 498 -18.64 -15.80 -14.89
CA ILE A 498 -20.01 -16.32 -15.06
C ILE A 498 -20.43 -16.09 -16.51
N LEU A 499 -21.04 -17.10 -17.12
CA LEU A 499 -21.73 -16.99 -18.40
C LEU A 499 -23.24 -17.05 -18.15
N TRP A 500 -23.95 -16.05 -18.65
CA TRP A 500 -25.40 -15.90 -18.52
C TRP A 500 -26.06 -16.00 -19.88
N ALA A 501 -27.22 -16.65 -19.94
CA ALA A 501 -28.04 -16.72 -21.15
C ALA A 501 -29.07 -15.59 -21.16
N TYR A 502 -29.21 -14.92 -22.30
CA TYR A 502 -30.18 -13.85 -22.53
C TYR A 502 -31.02 -14.15 -23.77
N THR A 503 -32.29 -13.77 -23.74
CA THR A 503 -33.21 -13.95 -24.87
C THR A 503 -33.09 -12.85 -25.94
N GLY A 504 -32.31 -11.79 -25.68
CA GLY A 504 -32.13 -10.66 -26.60
C GLY A 504 -30.95 -9.76 -26.24
N GLU A 505 -30.71 -8.75 -27.07
CA GLU A 505 -29.72 -7.68 -26.84
C GLU A 505 -30.45 -6.31 -26.80
N PRO A 506 -29.98 -5.33 -26.02
CA PRO A 506 -28.84 -5.40 -25.09
C PRO A 506 -29.13 -6.29 -23.87
N PHE A 507 -28.09 -6.76 -23.18
CA PHE A 507 -28.25 -7.60 -21.98
C PHE A 507 -28.81 -6.80 -20.81
N THR A 508 -29.93 -7.25 -20.27
CA THR A 508 -30.61 -6.63 -19.12
C THR A 508 -31.09 -7.71 -18.16
N SER A 509 -31.48 -7.31 -16.94
CA SER A 509 -32.13 -8.22 -16.00
C SER A 509 -33.48 -8.73 -16.52
N GLU A 510 -34.13 -8.00 -17.42
CA GLU A 510 -35.46 -8.34 -17.96
C GLU A 510 -35.41 -9.47 -18.98
N ASN A 511 -34.31 -9.57 -19.74
CA ASN A 511 -34.12 -10.62 -20.75
C ASN A 511 -33.15 -11.72 -20.31
N LEU A 512 -32.74 -11.73 -19.05
CA LEU A 512 -31.93 -12.78 -18.46
C LEU A 512 -32.74 -14.08 -18.36
N ALA A 513 -32.37 -15.07 -19.15
CA ALA A 513 -33.00 -16.40 -19.17
C ALA A 513 -32.49 -17.30 -18.04
N GLY A 514 -31.26 -17.08 -17.59
CA GLY A 514 -30.68 -17.82 -16.48
C GLY A 514 -29.18 -18.06 -16.65
N TRP A 515 -28.65 -18.84 -15.71
CA TRP A 515 -27.24 -19.18 -15.64
C TRP A 515 -26.87 -20.25 -16.68
N TRP A 516 -25.77 -20.04 -17.42
CA TRP A 516 -25.31 -20.92 -18.50
C TRP A 516 -24.06 -21.73 -18.14
N ASP A 517 -23.02 -21.06 -17.60
CA ASP A 517 -21.78 -21.71 -17.14
C ASP A 517 -21.10 -20.84 -16.06
N LYS A 518 -20.25 -21.43 -15.23
CA LYS A 518 -19.49 -20.74 -14.18
C LYS A 518 -18.12 -21.38 -14.06
N TRP A 519 -17.09 -20.56 -14.11
CA TRP A 519 -15.71 -20.99 -14.01
C TRP A 519 -15.08 -20.42 -12.75
N THR A 520 -14.48 -21.30 -11.97
CA THR A 520 -13.67 -20.95 -10.80
C THR A 520 -12.27 -21.49 -11.00
N ASN A 521 -11.27 -20.72 -10.58
CA ASN A 521 -9.85 -20.95 -10.85
C ASN A 521 -9.51 -21.25 -12.33
N PRO A 522 -10.04 -20.48 -13.32
CA PRO A 522 -9.71 -20.71 -14.71
C PRO A 522 -8.27 -20.29 -15.03
N VAL A 523 -7.43 -21.25 -15.36
CA VAL A 523 -6.00 -21.04 -15.70
C VAL A 523 -5.72 -21.60 -17.09
N ILE A 524 -5.21 -20.76 -17.99
CA ILE A 524 -4.70 -21.19 -19.29
C ILE A 524 -3.20 -21.47 -19.20
N THR A 525 -2.74 -22.59 -19.76
CA THR A 525 -1.33 -23.00 -19.84
C THR A 525 -0.95 -23.41 -21.26
N LYS A 526 0.13 -22.84 -21.78
CA LYS A 526 0.75 -23.23 -23.05
C LYS A 526 2.14 -23.75 -22.76
N ARG A 527 2.37 -25.03 -23.08
CA ARG A 527 3.67 -25.67 -22.90
C ARG A 527 4.68 -25.10 -23.87
N ALA A 528 5.92 -24.94 -23.41
CA ALA A 528 7.03 -24.58 -24.27
C ALA A 528 7.19 -25.64 -25.38
N SER A 529 7.38 -25.19 -26.62
CA SER A 529 7.67 -26.10 -27.73
C SER A 529 9.06 -26.70 -27.55
N THR A 530 9.17 -28.02 -27.40
CA THR A 530 10.45 -28.74 -27.26
C THR A 530 11.25 -28.88 -28.56
N SER A 531 10.78 -28.32 -29.68
CA SER A 531 11.46 -28.40 -30.96
C SER A 531 12.57 -27.35 -31.09
N SER A 532 13.80 -27.80 -30.88
CA SER A 532 15.01 -27.22 -31.46
C SER A 532 14.85 -27.02 -32.97
N SER A 533 15.32 -25.86 -33.46
CA SER A 533 15.68 -25.59 -34.87
C SER A 533 14.64 -25.92 -35.95
N ALA A 534 13.74 -24.98 -36.20
CA ALA A 534 13.36 -24.56 -37.56
C ALA A 534 12.76 -23.15 -37.46
N LYS A 535 13.25 -22.21 -38.25
CA LYS A 535 12.60 -20.90 -38.45
C LYS A 535 11.18 -21.22 -38.95
N PRO A 536 10.10 -20.94 -38.19
CA PRO A 536 8.77 -21.09 -38.75
C PRO A 536 8.61 -20.03 -39.82
N SER A 537 8.08 -20.40 -40.98
CA SER A 537 7.74 -19.44 -42.02
C SER A 537 6.92 -18.31 -41.42
N ILE A 538 7.18 -17.07 -41.85
CA ILE A 538 6.13 -16.05 -41.88
C ILE A 538 4.96 -16.72 -42.59
N LEU A 539 3.94 -17.16 -41.84
CA LEU A 539 2.74 -17.69 -42.48
C LEU A 539 2.15 -16.53 -43.26
N PRO A 540 1.96 -16.67 -44.58
CA PRO A 540 1.16 -15.71 -45.33
C PRO A 540 -0.22 -15.61 -44.68
N GLU A 541 -0.79 -14.42 -44.68
CA GLU A 541 -2.23 -14.22 -44.53
C GLU A 541 -2.91 -15.01 -45.67
N GLU A 542 -3.25 -16.27 -45.44
CA GLU A 542 -4.12 -17.02 -46.33
C GLU A 542 -5.41 -17.42 -45.63
N SER A 543 -6.47 -17.09 -46.35
CA SER A 543 -7.88 -17.19 -46.08
C SER A 543 -8.31 -18.58 -45.66
N PHE A 544 -9.03 -18.65 -44.54
CA PHE A 544 -10.13 -19.60 -44.42
C PHE A 544 -11.42 -18.81 -44.53
N ASP A 545 -12.04 -18.89 -45.71
CA ASP A 545 -13.40 -18.41 -45.94
C ASP A 545 -14.26 -19.58 -46.44
N ASN A 546 -15.11 -20.08 -45.54
CA ASN A 546 -16.33 -20.81 -45.88
C ASN A 546 -17.39 -20.53 -44.80
N THR A 547 -17.79 -19.26 -44.72
CA THR A 547 -19.19 -18.79 -44.68
C THR A 547 -20.25 -19.62 -43.93
N GLU A 548 -20.63 -19.17 -42.73
CA GLU A 548 -21.99 -18.60 -42.57
C GLU A 548 -21.90 -17.21 -41.91
N SER A 549 -22.51 -16.26 -42.59
CA SER A 549 -22.59 -14.85 -42.26
C SER A 549 -23.37 -14.60 -40.96
N VAL A 550 -22.73 -13.96 -39.99
CA VAL A 550 -23.45 -13.01 -39.11
C VAL A 550 -22.71 -11.69 -39.19
N LEU A 551 -23.26 -10.79 -40.01
CA LEU A 551 -23.10 -9.36 -39.81
C LEU A 551 -23.50 -9.07 -38.36
N MET A 552 -22.50 -8.97 -37.48
CA MET A 552 -22.71 -8.47 -36.13
C MET A 552 -23.18 -7.03 -36.26
N PRO A 553 -24.28 -6.62 -35.60
CA PRO A 553 -24.56 -5.20 -35.46
C PRO A 553 -23.33 -4.53 -34.84
N GLN A 554 -22.92 -3.39 -35.41
CA GLN A 554 -21.96 -2.50 -34.77
C GLN A 554 -22.54 -2.10 -33.41
N TYR A 555 -22.15 -2.81 -32.36
CA TYR A 555 -22.19 -2.21 -31.03
C TYR A 555 -21.10 -1.13 -31.03
N LEU A 556 -21.54 0.12 -30.99
CA LEU A 556 -20.71 1.29 -30.71
C LEU A 556 -20.67 1.48 -29.18
N PRO A 557 -19.69 0.95 -28.45
CA PRO A 557 -19.28 1.60 -27.22
C PRO A 557 -18.49 2.84 -27.63
N ASN A 558 -19.14 3.99 -27.50
CA ASN A 558 -18.50 5.29 -27.59
C ASN A 558 -17.24 5.33 -26.70
N ARG A 559 -16.17 5.87 -27.27
CA ARG A 559 -14.83 6.16 -26.70
C ARG A 559 -13.98 4.93 -26.38
N VAL A 560 -12.99 4.70 -27.23
CA VAL A 560 -11.68 4.19 -26.80
C VAL A 560 -11.21 5.09 -25.66
N ALA A 561 -11.38 4.66 -24.41
CA ALA A 561 -10.73 5.31 -23.29
C ALA A 561 -9.22 5.29 -23.57
N ARG A 562 -8.55 6.44 -23.45
CA ARG A 562 -7.09 6.45 -23.45
C ARG A 562 -6.64 5.75 -22.17
N PHE A 563 -6.02 4.58 -22.31
CA PHE A 563 -5.47 3.81 -21.19
C PHE A 563 -4.09 4.36 -20.81
N ASP A 564 -4.00 5.63 -20.43
CA ASP A 564 -2.78 6.26 -19.90
C ASP A 564 -2.64 5.93 -18.40
N VAL A 565 -2.45 4.65 -18.07
CA VAL A 565 -2.30 4.13 -16.71
C VAL A 565 -0.92 3.47 -16.56
N ASP A 566 -0.21 3.69 -15.44
CA ASP A 566 1.03 2.97 -15.14
C ASP A 566 0.73 1.57 -14.59
N TRP A 567 0.61 0.62 -15.53
CA TRP A 567 0.26 -0.77 -15.25
C TRP A 567 1.29 -1.54 -14.41
N ASN A 568 2.54 -1.06 -14.31
CA ASN A 568 3.60 -1.77 -13.59
C ASN A 568 3.35 -1.81 -12.06
N SER A 569 2.67 -0.81 -11.51
CA SER A 569 2.32 -0.73 -10.09
C SER A 569 1.29 -1.78 -9.64
N PHE A 570 0.42 -2.24 -10.55
CA PHE A 570 -0.66 -3.17 -10.24
C PHE A 570 -0.24 -4.65 -10.35
N LEU A 571 0.74 -4.95 -11.23
CA LEU A 571 1.25 -6.31 -11.44
C LEU A 571 2.01 -6.86 -10.22
N THR A 572 2.68 -6.01 -9.45
CA THR A 572 3.37 -6.41 -8.21
C THR A 572 2.39 -6.81 -7.10
N THR A 573 1.25 -6.11 -7.01
CA THR A 573 0.21 -6.35 -5.99
C THR A 573 -0.66 -7.58 -6.30
N SER A 574 -0.92 -7.85 -7.59
CA SER A 574 -1.73 -9.00 -8.03
C SER A 574 -1.03 -10.34 -7.76
N THR A 575 0.29 -10.40 -7.94
CA THR A 575 1.09 -11.61 -7.73
C THR A 575 1.02 -12.08 -6.28
N ALA A 576 1.04 -11.16 -5.30
CA ALA A 576 0.88 -11.47 -3.88
C ALA A 576 -0.52 -11.97 -3.50
N SER A 577 -1.55 -11.51 -4.21
CA SER A 577 -2.96 -11.87 -3.97
C SER A 577 -3.30 -13.24 -4.59
N GLN A 578 -2.77 -13.55 -5.78
CA GLN A 578 -2.92 -14.87 -6.41
C GLN A 578 -2.21 -15.99 -5.63
N VAL A 579 -1.10 -15.71 -4.94
CA VAL A 579 -0.45 -16.70 -4.06
C VAL A 579 -1.30 -17.06 -2.85
N LYS A 580 -2.17 -16.16 -2.36
CA LYS A 580 -3.12 -16.45 -1.28
C LYS A 580 -4.37 -17.21 -1.75
N LEU A 581 -4.79 -17.02 -3.00
CA LEU A 581 -5.95 -17.71 -3.59
C LEU A 581 -5.61 -19.12 -4.09
N ASN A 582 -4.34 -19.38 -4.42
CA ASN A 582 -3.83 -20.68 -4.86
C ASN A 582 -3.23 -21.54 -3.72
N LYS A 583 -3.30 -21.07 -2.46
CA LYS A 583 -3.06 -21.85 -1.24
C LYS A 583 -4.39 -22.20 -0.62
#